data_AF-A0A3A8LV16-F1
#
_entry.id   AF-A0A3A8LV16-F1
#
_cell.length_a   1.000
_cell.length_b   1.000
_cell.length_c   1.000
_cell.angle_alpha   90.00
_cell.angle_beta   90.00
_cell.angle_gamma   90.00
#
_symmetry.space_group_name_H-M   'P 1'
#
loop_
_entity.id
_entity.type
_entity.pdbx_description
1 polymer ?
#
loop_
_entity_poly.entity_id
_entity_poly.type
_entity_poly.pdbx_seq_one_letter_code
_entity_poly.pdbx_strand_id
1 'polypeptide(L)'
;MAWMRRKTLLAVALTSLGLLAPACGGGDGVDSDTPPDQDGPVIVPPTTSQLRIVQAAPGAPAMDVYLAGDATPVARAVAYGTTTSYLTREPANVTVELRPTGAAPDSAPVASMPVRLEAGTRWTVVAAGRFQATDSEAALRTVLLRDNPVPADQGQSRVRIVHAGSDVRDVGVDLGNDGSVEVASLSRFQNSGDEALVVPSGAALQVGLVTGGTDQVLTSFTVPALGSGTDTLLVLTGLWAEPARAGDSFSLLTAGRDGTLAILRQNPTLYVLNASPDAPPLDLFSSDRELTDALPYGALSSSLQVPPGTYVLDFFASTPGNARPADAPVATATTPVLVPGERYLMVATGYLSPPGPSASAFTLLPLTERFANDPTNLRLRWVHAASDTPTVDVGPLGSERRVLPDAPFLGVPFASATAQDGLPLPSGGTVTLGVVPSNDANRSPRATFKLTPQPDTRVFAVSTDLPGAAPGAWDLQLLLVDTSRTPWTVSAQPREP
;
A
#
# COMPACT_ATOMS: atom_id res chain seq x y z
N MET A 1 28.40 12.58 -52.86
CA MET A 1 27.71 13.71 -52.20
C MET A 1 26.63 13.15 -51.30
N ALA A 2 26.62 13.55 -50.02
CA ALA A 2 25.51 13.63 -49.06
C ALA A 2 24.55 12.42 -48.90
N TRP A 3 24.11 11.97 -47.72
CA TRP A 3 24.43 12.21 -46.31
C TRP A 3 23.63 11.12 -45.57
N MET A 4 24.29 10.22 -44.83
CA MET A 4 23.59 9.23 -43.99
C MET A 4 23.03 9.94 -42.74
N ARG A 5 21.72 9.86 -42.52
CA ARG A 5 21.10 10.21 -41.23
C ARG A 5 20.88 8.94 -40.42
N ARG A 6 21.79 8.67 -39.48
CA ARG A 6 21.55 7.77 -38.35
C ARG A 6 20.62 8.50 -37.36
N LYS A 7 19.49 7.89 -37.01
CA LYS A 7 18.66 8.29 -35.86
C LYS A 7 19.14 7.50 -34.66
N THR A 8 19.84 8.16 -33.75
CA THR A 8 20.25 7.61 -32.46
C THR A 8 19.08 7.79 -31.49
N LEU A 9 18.55 6.70 -30.93
CA LEU A 9 17.62 6.77 -29.80
C LEU A 9 18.39 7.21 -28.56
N LEU A 10 17.92 8.29 -27.93
CA LEU A 10 18.41 8.77 -26.65
C LEU A 10 17.69 7.98 -25.54
N ALA A 11 18.40 7.04 -24.92
CA ALA A 11 17.95 6.39 -23.69
C ALA A 11 18.23 7.34 -22.52
N VAL A 12 17.17 7.83 -21.86
CA VAL A 12 17.28 8.59 -20.61
C VAL A 12 17.40 7.58 -19.47
N ALA A 13 18.62 7.27 -19.07
CA ALA A 13 18.92 6.56 -17.84
C ALA A 13 19.06 7.60 -16.71
N LEU A 14 18.04 7.72 -15.85
CA LEU A 14 18.20 8.45 -14.59
C LEU A 14 19.07 7.59 -13.65
N THR A 15 20.37 7.88 -13.63
CA THR A 15 21.32 7.37 -12.64
C THR A 15 21.65 8.53 -11.72
N SER A 16 21.11 8.52 -10.50
CA SER A 16 21.49 9.45 -9.44
C SER A 16 22.79 8.98 -8.81
N LEU A 17 23.92 9.36 -9.43
CA LEU A 17 25.25 9.22 -8.87
C LEU A 17 25.68 10.59 -8.33
N GLY A 18 25.68 10.73 -6.99
CA GLY A 18 26.10 11.96 -6.32
C GLY A 18 27.61 12.18 -6.45
N LEU A 19 27.98 13.24 -7.17
CA LEU A 19 29.35 13.78 -7.21
C LEU A 19 29.52 14.79 -6.07
N LEU A 20 30.42 14.47 -5.13
CA LEU A 20 30.97 15.41 -4.14
C LEU A 20 31.92 16.38 -4.86
N ALA A 21 31.63 17.68 -4.77
CA ALA A 21 32.57 18.75 -5.08
C ALA A 21 33.01 19.43 -3.77
N PRO A 22 34.31 19.68 -3.54
CA PRO A 22 34.75 20.40 -2.36
C PRO A 22 34.63 21.91 -2.64
N ALA A 23 33.68 22.57 -2.01
CA ALA A 23 33.62 24.02 -1.95
C ALA A 23 34.16 24.49 -0.59
N CYS A 24 35.40 24.98 -0.60
CA CYS A 24 35.93 25.82 0.46
C CYS A 24 35.27 27.21 0.37
N GLY A 25 34.68 27.69 1.46
CA GLY A 25 34.19 29.06 1.57
C GLY A 25 33.27 29.22 2.79
N GLY A 26 33.83 29.75 3.88
CA GLY A 26 33.16 29.87 5.18
C GLY A 26 32.00 30.86 5.22
N GLY A 27 31.03 30.54 6.07
CA GLY A 27 29.92 31.39 6.47
C GLY A 27 28.98 30.59 7.36
N ASP A 28 28.88 30.96 8.64
CA ASP A 28 28.11 30.28 9.67
C ASP A 28 26.63 30.15 9.27
N GLY A 29 26.19 28.91 9.03
CA GLY A 29 24.79 28.57 8.74
C GLY A 29 24.48 27.22 9.39
N VAL A 30 23.51 27.21 10.29
CA VAL A 30 23.03 26.02 11.00
C VAL A 30 22.41 25.06 9.97
N ASP A 31 23.00 23.87 9.82
CA ASP A 31 22.41 22.74 9.09
C ASP A 31 21.04 22.39 9.69
N SER A 32 19.99 22.46 8.89
CA SER A 32 18.63 22.05 9.27
C SER A 32 18.25 20.75 8.56
N ASP A 33 19.02 19.68 8.80
CA ASP A 33 18.69 18.30 8.37
C ASP A 33 18.45 17.36 9.57
N THR A 34 18.21 17.93 10.76
CA THR A 34 17.81 17.20 11.95
C THR A 34 16.28 17.09 12.01
N PRO A 35 15.70 15.89 12.18
CA PRO A 35 14.29 15.75 12.55
C PRO A 35 13.98 16.63 13.77
N PRO A 36 12.78 17.24 13.88
CA PRO A 36 12.45 18.08 15.01
C PRO A 36 12.58 17.29 16.32
N ASP A 37 13.46 17.73 17.20
CA ASP A 37 13.68 17.17 18.54
C ASP A 37 12.37 17.28 19.36
N GLN A 38 11.77 16.12 19.68
CA GLN A 38 10.54 16.03 20.47
C GLN A 38 10.84 15.88 21.98
N ASP A 39 12.10 15.94 22.42
CA ASP A 39 12.49 15.61 23.79
C ASP A 39 12.09 16.73 24.78
N GLY A 40 11.40 16.33 25.85
CA GLY A 40 11.21 17.11 27.08
C GLY A 40 9.79 17.62 27.38
N PRO A 41 9.48 17.90 28.67
CA PRO A 41 8.20 18.42 29.09
C PRO A 41 7.96 19.81 28.52
N VAL A 42 6.79 20.06 27.94
CA VAL A 42 6.29 21.43 27.79
C VAL A 42 4.99 21.63 28.51
N ILE A 43 5.18 22.29 29.64
CA ILE A 43 4.15 22.79 30.50
C ILE A 43 3.54 24.02 29.81
N VAL A 44 2.25 23.93 29.50
CA VAL A 44 1.48 25.12 29.11
C VAL A 44 1.47 26.06 30.31
N PRO A 45 1.91 27.33 30.18
CA PRO A 45 1.86 28.27 31.28
C PRO A 45 0.45 28.29 31.89
N PRO A 46 0.30 28.30 33.23
CA PRO A 46 -1.00 28.19 33.90
C PRO A 46 -1.91 29.40 33.65
N THR A 47 -1.45 30.40 32.90
CA THR A 47 -2.17 31.60 32.50
C THR A 47 -2.65 31.59 31.05
N THR A 48 -2.27 30.59 30.26
CA THR A 48 -2.56 30.52 28.81
C THR A 48 -3.20 29.19 28.42
N SER A 49 -3.79 29.14 27.23
CA SER A 49 -4.29 27.92 26.59
C SER A 49 -3.71 27.79 25.18
N GLN A 50 -3.62 26.56 24.69
CA GLN A 50 -3.11 26.26 23.35
C GLN A 50 -4.15 25.55 22.49
N LEU A 51 -4.18 25.85 21.20
CA LEU A 51 -5.07 25.26 20.21
C LEU A 51 -4.31 24.91 18.93
N ARG A 52 -4.51 23.71 18.36
CA ARG A 52 -4.05 23.36 17.01
C ARG A 52 -5.15 22.72 16.18
N ILE A 53 -4.96 22.71 14.87
CA ILE A 53 -5.83 22.03 13.91
C ILE A 53 -5.09 20.86 13.27
N VAL A 54 -5.76 19.72 13.14
CA VAL A 54 -5.33 18.58 12.33
C VAL A 54 -6.28 18.47 11.15
N GLN A 55 -5.79 18.56 9.92
CA GLN A 55 -6.62 18.41 8.74
C GLN A 55 -6.59 16.97 8.22
N ALA A 56 -7.58 16.18 8.64
CA ALA A 56 -7.71 14.76 8.35
C ALA A 56 -8.98 14.42 7.55
N ALA A 57 -9.54 15.38 6.80
CA ALA A 57 -10.69 15.14 5.93
C ALA A 57 -10.25 14.93 4.47
N PRO A 58 -10.35 13.71 3.91
CA PRO A 58 -10.02 13.46 2.50
C PRO A 58 -10.92 14.27 1.56
N GLY A 59 -10.35 14.62 0.40
CA GLY A 59 -11.01 15.42 -0.64
C GLY A 59 -11.19 16.90 -0.30
N ALA A 60 -10.84 17.35 0.91
CA ALA A 60 -10.91 18.75 1.29
C ALA A 60 -9.83 19.56 0.55
N PRO A 61 -10.15 20.75 0.00
CA PRO A 61 -9.11 21.69 -0.40
C PRO A 61 -8.32 22.15 0.83
N ALA A 62 -7.18 22.83 0.62
CA ALA A 62 -6.49 23.50 1.70
C ALA A 62 -7.45 24.48 2.41
N MET A 63 -7.42 24.53 3.74
CA MET A 63 -8.36 25.32 4.55
C MET A 63 -7.64 26.46 5.28
N ASP A 64 -8.26 27.64 5.29
CA ASP A 64 -7.95 28.70 6.22
C ASP A 64 -8.73 28.46 7.53
N VAL A 65 -8.06 28.70 8.65
CA VAL A 65 -8.60 28.53 10.00
C VAL A 65 -8.85 29.90 10.60
N TYR A 66 -10.09 30.17 10.98
CA TYR A 66 -10.51 31.41 11.63
C TYR A 66 -10.96 31.13 13.06
N LEU A 67 -10.91 32.17 13.89
CA LEU A 67 -11.72 32.24 15.10
C LEU A 67 -12.89 33.18 14.80
N ALA A 68 -14.11 32.74 15.08
CA ALA A 68 -15.31 33.50 14.71
C ALA A 68 -15.25 34.93 15.26
N GLY A 69 -15.50 35.91 14.39
CA GLY A 69 -15.39 37.34 14.70
C GLY A 69 -14.05 37.98 14.28
N ASP A 70 -13.01 37.19 14.02
CA ASP A 70 -11.73 37.70 13.52
C ASP A 70 -11.72 37.73 11.98
N ALA A 71 -11.33 38.86 11.40
CA ALA A 71 -11.25 39.02 9.93
C ALA A 71 -10.00 38.37 9.30
N THR A 72 -9.03 37.96 10.12
CA THR A 72 -7.77 37.35 9.67
C THR A 72 -7.68 35.92 10.16
N PRO A 73 -7.35 34.95 9.29
CA PRO A 73 -7.19 33.57 9.71
C PRO A 73 -5.96 33.41 10.62
N VAL A 74 -6.09 32.57 11.63
CA VAL A 74 -5.01 32.18 12.56
C VAL A 74 -4.06 31.15 11.96
N ALA A 75 -4.49 30.42 10.93
CA ALA A 75 -3.65 29.58 10.09
C ALA A 75 -4.19 29.60 8.66
N ARG A 76 -3.30 29.55 7.67
CA ARG A 76 -3.67 29.59 6.25
C ARG A 76 -3.29 28.31 5.53
N ALA A 77 -4.07 27.96 4.51
CA ALA A 77 -3.77 26.87 3.58
C ALA A 77 -3.38 25.53 4.26
N VAL A 78 -4.07 25.16 5.35
CA VAL A 78 -3.88 23.89 6.04
C VAL A 78 -4.39 22.76 5.14
N ALA A 79 -3.46 22.02 4.54
CA ALA A 79 -3.74 20.97 3.59
C ALA A 79 -4.11 19.63 4.26
N TYR A 80 -4.79 18.75 3.54
CA TYR A 80 -5.00 17.37 3.95
C TYR A 80 -3.67 16.70 4.33
N GLY A 81 -3.65 15.99 5.47
CA GLY A 81 -2.44 15.36 5.98
C GLY A 81 -1.59 16.24 6.89
N THR A 82 -1.95 17.52 7.09
CA THR A 82 -1.14 18.48 7.84
C THR A 82 -1.76 18.88 9.18
N THR A 83 -0.92 19.34 10.10
CA THR A 83 -1.33 19.98 11.35
C THR A 83 -0.72 21.36 11.48
N THR A 84 -1.43 22.27 12.13
CA THR A 84 -0.85 23.57 12.50
C THR A 84 0.05 23.43 13.72
N SER A 85 0.95 24.41 13.91
CA SER A 85 1.54 24.67 15.23
C SER A 85 0.46 25.05 16.25
N TYR A 86 0.77 24.93 17.54
CA TYR A 86 -0.13 25.42 18.59
C TYR A 86 -0.20 26.94 18.61
N LEU A 87 -1.40 27.47 18.44
CA LEU A 87 -1.75 28.85 18.73
C LEU A 87 -1.90 29.02 20.24
N THR A 88 -1.10 29.88 20.85
CA THR A 88 -1.21 30.23 22.27
C THR A 88 -2.14 31.44 22.45
N ARG A 89 -3.08 31.36 23.39
CA ARG A 89 -4.08 32.39 23.68
C ARG A 89 -4.35 32.52 25.18
N GLU A 90 -4.92 33.65 25.56
CA GLU A 90 -5.56 33.77 26.87
C GLU A 90 -6.82 32.89 26.96
N PRO A 91 -7.20 32.40 28.16
CA PRO A 91 -8.41 31.62 28.36
C PRO A 91 -9.67 32.36 27.88
N ALA A 92 -10.46 31.71 27.03
CA ALA A 92 -11.65 32.28 26.42
C ALA A 92 -12.55 31.19 25.80
N ASN A 93 -13.81 31.52 25.54
CA ASN A 93 -14.61 30.73 24.61
C ASN A 93 -14.36 31.24 23.19
N VAL A 94 -13.92 30.36 22.30
CA VAL A 94 -13.70 30.67 20.89
C VAL A 94 -14.50 29.71 20.03
N THR A 95 -14.78 30.09 18.79
CA THR A 95 -15.35 29.17 17.79
C THR A 95 -14.36 29.06 16.65
N VAL A 96 -13.82 27.86 16.44
CA VAL A 96 -12.94 27.55 15.31
C VAL A 96 -13.80 27.39 14.06
N GLU A 97 -13.44 28.07 12.99
CA GLU A 97 -14.15 28.02 11.71
C GLU A 97 -13.19 27.63 10.58
N LEU A 98 -13.55 26.61 9.82
CA LEU A 98 -12.79 26.17 8.66
C LEU A 98 -13.43 26.71 7.39
N ARG A 99 -12.63 27.35 6.54
CA ARG A 99 -13.05 27.87 5.24
C ARG A 99 -12.06 27.42 4.17
N PRO A 100 -12.49 27.10 2.94
CA PRO A 100 -11.57 26.87 1.84
C PRO A 100 -10.62 28.06 1.66
N THR A 101 -9.35 27.78 1.37
CA THR A 101 -8.34 28.83 1.18
C THR A 101 -8.78 29.82 0.13
N GLY A 102 -8.71 31.12 0.45
CA GLY A 102 -9.12 32.20 -0.45
C GLY A 102 -10.63 32.45 -0.52
N ALA A 103 -11.45 31.73 0.26
CA ALA A 103 -12.84 32.12 0.48
C ALA A 103 -12.90 33.47 1.20
N ALA A 104 -13.99 34.22 0.97
CA ALA A 104 -14.20 35.50 1.65
C ALA A 104 -14.26 35.29 3.18
N PRO A 105 -13.64 36.16 4.00
CA PRO A 105 -13.62 35.97 5.47
C PRO A 105 -15.00 35.87 6.11
N ASP A 106 -16.03 36.47 5.49
CA ASP A 106 -17.42 36.47 5.92
C ASP A 106 -18.27 35.35 5.30
N SER A 107 -17.70 34.50 4.44
CA SER A 107 -18.42 33.36 3.87
C SER A 107 -18.79 32.36 4.96
N ALA A 108 -19.85 31.59 4.73
CA ALA A 108 -20.21 30.49 5.62
C ALA A 108 -19.04 29.49 5.75
N PRO A 109 -18.66 29.09 6.98
CA PRO A 109 -17.63 28.08 7.17
C PRO A 109 -18.15 26.69 6.78
N VAL A 110 -17.25 25.83 6.29
CA VAL A 110 -17.59 24.44 5.93
C VAL A 110 -17.67 23.53 7.16
N ALA A 111 -17.02 23.92 8.26
CA ALA A 111 -17.16 23.31 9.57
C ALA A 111 -16.88 24.35 10.66
N SER A 112 -17.53 24.18 11.82
CA SER A 112 -17.40 25.06 12.97
C SER A 112 -17.30 24.24 14.26
N MET A 113 -16.48 24.66 15.22
CA MET A 113 -16.31 23.98 16.50
C MET A 113 -16.15 25.00 17.65
N PRO A 114 -17.10 25.10 18.59
CA PRO A 114 -16.90 25.86 19.81
C PRO A 114 -15.87 25.17 20.71
N VAL A 115 -14.93 25.94 21.25
CA VAL A 115 -13.87 25.47 22.15
C VAL A 115 -13.79 26.37 23.37
N ARG A 116 -13.81 25.76 24.56
CA ARG A 116 -13.55 26.45 25.82
C ARG A 116 -12.06 26.35 26.13
N LEU A 117 -11.32 27.42 25.85
CA LEU A 117 -9.90 27.51 26.17
C LEU A 117 -9.74 27.83 27.65
N GLU A 118 -9.31 26.84 28.43
CA GLU A 118 -9.04 26.97 29.86
C GLU A 118 -7.54 27.18 30.10
N ALA A 119 -7.19 27.88 31.17
CA ALA A 119 -5.79 28.12 31.51
C ALA A 119 -5.06 26.79 31.80
N GLY A 120 -3.82 26.66 31.32
CA GLY A 120 -3.02 25.44 31.42
C GLY A 120 -3.48 24.28 30.53
N THR A 121 -4.40 24.50 29.58
CA THR A 121 -4.91 23.43 28.70
C THR A 121 -4.41 23.55 27.27
N ARG A 122 -4.42 22.41 26.58
CA ARG A 122 -4.05 22.28 25.18
C ARG A 122 -5.15 21.52 24.45
N TRP A 123 -5.55 22.01 23.29
CA TRP A 123 -6.66 21.49 22.51
C TRP A 123 -6.25 21.19 21.08
N THR A 124 -6.76 20.09 20.55
CA THR A 124 -6.66 19.71 19.15
C THR A 124 -8.05 19.64 18.54
N VAL A 125 -8.28 20.38 17.43
CA VAL A 125 -9.46 20.21 16.59
C VAL A 125 -9.06 19.41 15.35
N VAL A 126 -9.61 18.22 15.19
CA VAL A 126 -9.39 17.37 14.03
C VAL A 126 -10.55 17.59 13.05
N ALA A 127 -10.25 18.07 11.84
CA ALA A 127 -11.19 18.02 10.73
C ALA A 127 -11.30 16.57 10.25
N ALA A 128 -12.50 16.01 10.31
CA ALA A 128 -12.78 14.59 10.12
C ALA A 128 -13.95 14.40 9.14
N GLY A 129 -14.14 13.18 8.66
CA GLY A 129 -15.14 12.87 7.64
C GLY A 129 -14.69 13.28 6.24
N ARG A 130 -15.58 13.21 5.27
CA ARG A 130 -15.29 13.43 3.86
C ARG A 130 -15.82 14.79 3.40
N PHE A 131 -14.97 15.55 2.70
CA PHE A 131 -15.40 16.81 2.10
C PHE A 131 -16.43 16.58 1.00
N GLN A 132 -17.49 17.39 0.99
CA GLN A 132 -18.58 17.29 0.02
C GLN A 132 -19.19 15.87 -0.10
N ALA A 133 -19.23 15.13 1.01
CA ALA A 133 -19.93 13.85 1.03
C ALA A 133 -21.42 14.06 0.71
N THR A 134 -21.99 13.15 -0.09
CA THR A 134 -23.43 13.12 -0.37
C THR A 134 -24.22 12.49 0.78
N ASP A 135 -23.58 11.61 1.56
CA ASP A 135 -24.09 11.05 2.80
C ASP A 135 -23.74 11.94 3.99
N SER A 136 -24.75 12.37 4.74
CA SER A 136 -24.58 13.22 5.92
C SER A 136 -23.87 12.49 7.07
N GLU A 137 -23.92 11.16 7.13
CA GLU A 137 -23.14 10.40 8.11
C GLU A 137 -21.63 10.45 7.82
N ALA A 138 -21.25 10.59 6.55
CA ALA A 138 -19.87 10.67 6.11
C ALA A 138 -19.33 12.11 6.03
N ALA A 139 -20.21 13.12 6.10
CA ALA A 139 -19.86 14.52 5.86
C ALA A 139 -18.80 15.08 6.81
N LEU A 140 -17.99 16.00 6.26
CA LEU A 140 -16.98 16.81 6.97
C LEU A 140 -17.55 17.36 8.28
N ARG A 141 -16.78 17.18 9.35
CA ARG A 141 -17.07 17.70 10.69
C ARG A 141 -15.77 17.88 11.46
N THR A 142 -15.89 18.19 12.75
CA THR A 142 -14.77 18.40 13.66
C THR A 142 -14.88 17.48 14.87
N VAL A 143 -13.74 16.95 15.30
CA VAL A 143 -13.57 16.21 16.56
C VAL A 143 -12.68 17.06 17.46
N LEU A 144 -13.13 17.33 18.67
CA LEU A 144 -12.38 18.10 19.66
C LEU A 144 -11.70 17.16 20.65
N LEU A 145 -10.42 17.40 20.91
CA LEU A 145 -9.63 16.69 21.90
C LEU A 145 -8.94 17.65 22.85
N ARG A 146 -8.91 17.28 24.13
CA ARG A 146 -8.06 17.92 25.14
C ARG A 146 -6.76 17.14 25.24
N ASP A 147 -5.66 17.71 24.79
CA ASP A 147 -4.36 17.02 24.82
C ASP A 147 -3.89 16.84 26.26
N ASN A 148 -3.14 15.76 26.52
CA ASN A 148 -2.52 15.52 27.81
C ASN A 148 -1.33 16.49 27.98
N PRO A 149 -1.26 17.27 29.07
CA PRO A 149 -0.11 18.13 29.32
C PRO A 149 1.06 17.38 30.00
N VAL A 150 0.85 16.12 30.43
CA VAL A 150 1.84 15.32 31.15
C VAL A 150 2.57 14.41 30.17
N PRO A 151 3.90 14.53 30.03
CA PRO A 151 4.70 13.63 29.20
C PRO A 151 4.60 12.17 29.61
N ALA A 152 4.96 11.27 28.68
CA ALA A 152 5.18 9.86 28.99
C ALA A 152 6.42 9.65 29.86
N ASP A 153 6.52 8.48 30.50
CA ASP A 153 7.72 8.10 31.24
C ASP A 153 8.90 7.85 30.28
N GLN A 154 10.14 7.95 30.78
CA GLN A 154 11.32 7.67 29.96
C GLN A 154 11.28 6.25 29.38
N GLY A 155 11.70 6.10 28.12
CA GLY A 155 11.65 4.85 27.39
C GLY A 155 10.26 4.51 26.81
N GLN A 156 9.24 5.32 27.09
CA GLN A 156 7.88 5.12 26.60
C GLN A 156 7.41 6.31 25.76
N SER A 157 6.43 6.07 24.90
CA SER A 157 5.60 7.11 24.29
C SER A 157 4.15 6.86 24.68
N ARG A 158 3.38 7.93 24.88
CA ARG A 158 1.93 7.84 24.94
C ARG A 158 1.34 8.05 23.56
N VAL A 159 0.24 7.36 23.31
CA VAL A 159 -0.51 7.39 22.08
C VAL A 159 -1.96 7.72 22.39
N ARG A 160 -2.57 8.53 21.53
CA ARG A 160 -4.02 8.73 21.53
C ARG A 160 -4.55 8.52 20.14
N ILE A 161 -5.65 7.80 20.01
CA ILE A 161 -6.20 7.43 18.71
C ILE A 161 -7.47 8.25 18.44
N VAL A 162 -7.60 8.75 17.22
CA VAL A 162 -8.80 9.41 16.69
C VAL A 162 -9.26 8.66 15.45
N HIS A 163 -10.52 8.29 15.40
CA HIS A 163 -11.14 7.82 14.17
C HIS A 163 -11.69 9.01 13.38
N ALA A 164 -10.91 9.60 12.49
CA ALA A 164 -11.38 10.69 11.61
C ALA A 164 -12.00 10.21 10.29
N GLY A 165 -11.80 8.94 9.91
CA GLY A 165 -12.32 8.35 8.67
C GLY A 165 -13.84 8.28 8.59
N SER A 166 -14.38 8.30 7.37
CA SER A 166 -15.82 8.19 7.09
C SER A 166 -16.28 6.80 6.65
N ASP A 167 -15.40 5.96 6.11
CA ASP A 167 -15.85 4.78 5.34
C ASP A 167 -15.84 3.48 6.14
N VAL A 168 -15.15 3.47 7.29
CA VAL A 168 -15.15 2.37 8.26
C VAL A 168 -15.91 2.84 9.48
N ARG A 169 -16.92 2.10 9.95
CA ARG A 169 -17.81 2.55 11.04
C ARG A 169 -17.19 2.44 12.43
N ASP A 170 -16.65 1.26 12.72
CA ASP A 170 -16.04 0.93 14.00
C ASP A 170 -14.74 0.16 13.71
N VAL A 171 -13.68 0.52 14.42
CA VAL A 171 -12.37 -0.13 14.31
C VAL A 171 -11.86 -0.53 15.69
N GLY A 172 -11.33 -1.74 15.79
CA GLY A 172 -10.42 -2.08 16.89
C GLY A 172 -8.99 -1.67 16.54
N VAL A 173 -8.17 -1.38 17.55
CA VAL A 173 -6.75 -1.03 17.38
C VAL A 173 -5.89 -1.91 18.28
N ASP A 174 -4.91 -2.56 17.64
CA ASP A 174 -3.87 -3.40 18.22
C ASP A 174 -2.53 -2.67 18.06
N LEU A 175 -2.02 -2.15 19.18
CA LEU A 175 -0.75 -1.43 19.30
C LEU A 175 0.38 -2.43 19.56
N GLY A 176 1.10 -2.77 18.51
CA GLY A 176 2.09 -3.84 18.49
C GLY A 176 1.82 -4.82 17.37
N ASN A 177 0.56 -4.90 16.91
CA ASN A 177 0.06 -5.89 15.96
C ASN A 177 0.43 -7.30 16.42
N ASP A 178 0.21 -7.58 17.70
CA ASP A 178 0.61 -8.80 18.40
C ASP A 178 -0.58 -9.72 18.77
N GLY A 179 -1.80 -9.29 18.43
CA GLY A 179 -3.05 -9.99 18.72
C GLY A 179 -3.74 -9.51 20.00
N SER A 180 -3.12 -8.62 20.77
CA SER A 180 -3.76 -7.87 21.85
C SER A 180 -4.43 -6.62 21.29
N VAL A 181 -5.74 -6.45 21.53
CA VAL A 181 -6.47 -5.26 21.07
C VAL A 181 -6.66 -4.30 22.25
N GLU A 182 -5.93 -3.18 22.25
CA GLU A 182 -5.98 -2.17 23.32
C GLU A 182 -7.23 -1.29 23.21
N VAL A 183 -7.75 -1.08 22.00
CA VAL A 183 -9.01 -0.37 21.78
C VAL A 183 -9.95 -1.29 21.02
N ALA A 184 -10.87 -1.95 21.73
CA ALA A 184 -11.73 -2.99 21.15
C ALA A 184 -12.72 -2.47 20.08
N SER A 185 -13.20 -1.24 20.25
CA SER A 185 -14.10 -0.61 19.28
C SER A 185 -14.06 0.91 19.43
N LEU A 186 -13.63 1.57 18.37
CA LEU A 186 -13.60 3.02 18.23
C LEU A 186 -14.50 3.42 17.07
N SER A 187 -15.66 4.00 17.37
CA SER A 187 -16.58 4.49 16.36
C SER A 187 -16.03 5.69 15.60
N ARG A 188 -16.51 5.89 14.37
CA ARG A 188 -16.23 7.12 13.59
C ARG A 188 -16.43 8.37 14.41
N PHE A 189 -15.49 9.30 14.26
CA PHE A 189 -15.49 10.62 14.86
C PHE A 189 -15.37 10.61 16.39
N GLN A 190 -14.86 9.51 16.95
CA GLN A 190 -14.50 9.40 18.36
C GLN A 190 -12.98 9.34 18.54
N ASN A 191 -12.55 9.39 19.81
CA ASN A 191 -11.18 9.17 20.22
C ASN A 191 -11.09 8.11 21.33
N SER A 192 -9.91 7.57 21.58
CA SER A 192 -9.67 6.49 22.54
C SER A 192 -9.89 6.86 24.02
N GLY A 193 -10.33 8.09 24.33
CA GLY A 193 -10.55 8.54 25.70
C GLY A 193 -9.30 9.14 26.35
N ASP A 194 -9.44 9.57 27.62
CA ASP A 194 -8.37 10.21 28.41
C ASP A 194 -7.37 9.21 29.01
N GLU A 195 -7.70 7.92 28.99
CA GLU A 195 -6.77 6.88 29.42
C GLU A 195 -5.57 6.83 28.47
N ALA A 196 -4.36 6.84 29.06
CA ALA A 196 -3.13 6.88 28.29
C ALA A 196 -2.83 5.49 27.73
N LEU A 197 -2.78 5.38 26.39
CA LEU A 197 -2.22 4.20 25.73
C LEU A 197 -0.71 4.38 25.69
N VAL A 198 0.04 3.43 26.25
CA VAL A 198 1.49 3.54 26.41
C VAL A 198 2.16 2.47 25.56
N VAL A 199 3.15 2.89 24.78
CA VAL A 199 3.94 2.01 23.91
C VAL A 199 5.43 2.21 24.15
N PRO A 200 6.27 1.21 23.88
CA PRO A 200 7.72 1.39 23.90
C PRO A 200 8.18 2.46 22.91
N SER A 201 9.18 3.26 23.28
CA SER A 201 9.85 4.20 22.38
C SER A 201 11.08 3.59 21.71
N GLY A 202 11.63 4.27 20.70
CA GLY A 202 12.92 3.91 20.10
C GLY A 202 12.89 2.79 19.05
N ALA A 203 11.75 2.14 18.84
CA ALA A 203 11.53 1.17 17.76
C ALA A 203 10.26 1.51 16.97
N ALA A 204 10.21 1.09 15.70
CA ALA A 204 9.01 1.24 14.89
C ALA A 204 7.84 0.48 15.52
N LEU A 205 6.68 1.13 15.61
CA LEU A 205 5.46 0.56 16.18
C LEU A 205 4.59 0.02 15.04
N GLN A 206 4.27 -1.28 15.09
CA GLN A 206 3.21 -1.81 14.24
C GLN A 206 1.85 -1.46 14.85
N VAL A 207 0.94 -0.97 14.02
CA VAL A 207 -0.43 -0.66 14.45
C VAL A 207 -1.37 -1.49 13.59
N GLY A 208 -1.92 -2.54 14.17
CA GLY A 208 -2.96 -3.37 13.59
C GLY A 208 -4.33 -2.73 13.77
N LEU A 209 -5.17 -2.85 12.75
CA LEU A 209 -6.58 -2.52 12.82
C LEU A 209 -7.41 -3.76 12.57
N VAL A 210 -8.41 -3.92 13.40
CA VAL A 210 -9.37 -5.02 13.33
C VAL A 210 -10.79 -4.47 13.21
N THR A 211 -11.74 -5.31 12.80
CA THR A 211 -13.17 -4.97 12.86
C THR A 211 -13.59 -4.84 14.32
N GLY A 212 -14.22 -3.71 14.67
CA GLY A 212 -14.69 -3.48 16.04
C GLY A 212 -15.61 -4.61 16.52
N GLY A 213 -15.21 -5.26 17.62
CA GLY A 213 -15.99 -6.32 18.28
C GLY A 213 -15.91 -7.74 17.70
N THR A 214 -15.18 -7.96 16.60
CA THR A 214 -14.96 -9.33 16.07
C THR A 214 -13.49 -9.67 15.79
N ASP A 215 -12.58 -8.71 16.03
CA ASP A 215 -11.12 -8.83 15.93
C ASP A 215 -10.60 -9.40 14.59
N GLN A 216 -11.41 -9.29 13.51
CA GLN A 216 -10.97 -9.66 12.18
C GLN A 216 -10.02 -8.59 11.65
N VAL A 217 -8.80 -8.98 11.28
CA VAL A 217 -7.80 -8.06 10.74
C VAL A 217 -8.33 -7.34 9.50
N LEU A 218 -8.30 -6.01 9.55
CA LEU A 218 -8.61 -5.11 8.44
C LEU A 218 -7.32 -4.73 7.71
N THR A 219 -6.38 -4.14 8.44
CA THR A 219 -5.11 -3.66 7.89
C THR A 219 -4.10 -3.37 9.00
N SER A 220 -2.89 -2.96 8.64
CA SER A 220 -1.84 -2.55 9.56
C SER A 220 -1.03 -1.40 8.98
N PHE A 221 -0.37 -0.66 9.87
CA PHE A 221 0.56 0.42 9.56
C PHE A 221 1.87 0.24 10.31
N THR A 222 2.96 0.71 9.70
CA THR A 222 4.26 0.82 10.38
C THR A 222 4.48 2.28 10.74
N VAL A 223 4.35 2.61 12.02
CA VAL A 223 4.69 3.92 12.56
C VAL A 223 6.20 3.97 12.82
N PRO A 224 6.92 4.99 12.32
CA PRO A 224 8.34 5.18 12.64
C PRO A 224 8.59 5.21 14.16
N ALA A 225 9.84 5.03 14.57
CA ALA A 225 10.20 5.03 15.98
C ALA A 225 9.71 6.29 16.69
N LEU A 226 8.93 6.09 17.74
CA LEU A 226 8.41 7.18 18.58
C LEU A 226 9.49 7.64 19.56
N GLY A 227 9.47 8.93 19.88
CA GLY A 227 10.38 9.53 20.85
C GLY A 227 10.08 9.05 22.28
N SER A 228 11.11 9.10 23.13
CA SER A 228 10.95 8.82 24.56
C SER A 228 10.31 10.02 25.25
N GLY A 229 9.33 9.78 26.11
CA GLY A 229 8.61 10.85 26.82
C GLY A 229 7.61 11.63 25.95
N THR A 230 7.33 11.18 24.72
CA THR A 230 6.46 11.92 23.79
C THR A 230 4.99 11.52 23.91
N ASP A 231 4.11 12.46 23.54
CA ASP A 231 2.68 12.21 23.30
C ASP A 231 2.42 12.32 21.79
N THR A 232 1.96 11.22 21.17
CA THR A 232 1.68 11.15 19.74
C THR A 232 0.18 10.93 19.50
N LEU A 233 -0.41 11.77 18.64
CA LEU A 233 -1.78 11.58 18.15
C LEU A 233 -1.76 10.72 16.87
N LEU A 234 -2.48 9.62 16.90
CA LEU A 234 -2.71 8.73 15.77
C LEU A 234 -4.12 8.97 15.23
N VAL A 235 -4.24 9.45 14.00
CA VAL A 235 -5.51 9.83 13.38
C VAL A 235 -5.78 8.93 12.18
N LEU A 236 -6.75 8.03 12.31
CA LEU A 236 -7.25 7.20 11.22
C LEU A 236 -8.05 8.07 10.25
N THR A 237 -7.64 8.17 9.00
CA THR A 237 -8.19 9.10 8.00
C THR A 237 -8.23 8.45 6.61
N GLY A 238 -8.68 9.17 5.59
CA GLY A 238 -8.74 8.69 4.22
C GLY A 238 -9.97 7.84 3.92
N LEU A 239 -9.99 7.26 2.72
CA LEU A 239 -11.10 6.53 2.15
C LEU A 239 -10.73 5.05 2.01
N TRP A 240 -11.52 4.17 2.63
CA TRP A 240 -11.30 2.72 2.58
C TRP A 240 -11.61 2.12 1.22
N ALA A 241 -12.54 2.73 0.49
CA ALA A 241 -12.90 2.29 -0.85
C ALA A 241 -11.80 2.57 -1.89
N GLU A 242 -10.92 3.53 -1.61
CA GLU A 242 -9.81 3.86 -2.51
C GLU A 242 -8.67 2.85 -2.37
N PRO A 243 -7.97 2.48 -3.46
CA PRO A 243 -6.80 1.61 -3.38
C PRO A 243 -5.76 2.18 -2.41
N ALA A 244 -5.13 1.34 -1.59
CA ALA A 244 -4.14 1.73 -0.56
C ALA A 244 -2.96 2.60 -1.04
N ARG A 245 -2.73 2.69 -2.36
CA ARG A 245 -1.72 3.53 -3.02
C ARG A 245 -2.22 4.93 -3.40
N ALA A 246 -3.53 5.17 -3.36
CA ALA A 246 -4.13 6.45 -3.71
C ALA A 246 -3.78 7.51 -2.66
N GLY A 247 -3.77 8.79 -3.07
CA GLY A 247 -3.37 9.89 -2.18
C GLY A 247 -4.34 10.15 -1.02
N ASP A 248 -5.60 9.79 -1.22
CA ASP A 248 -6.72 9.92 -0.26
C ASP A 248 -7.18 8.56 0.29
N SER A 249 -6.39 7.50 0.07
CA SER A 249 -6.65 6.16 0.62
C SER A 249 -6.62 6.14 2.14
N PHE A 250 -7.25 5.12 2.72
CA PHE A 250 -7.28 4.93 4.17
C PHE A 250 -5.86 4.88 4.74
N SER A 251 -5.56 5.84 5.61
CA SER A 251 -4.22 6.20 6.05
C SER A 251 -4.20 6.49 7.55
N LEU A 252 -3.01 6.42 8.13
CA LEU A 252 -2.76 6.81 9.50
C LEU A 252 -1.92 8.08 9.55
N LEU A 253 -2.54 9.21 9.94
CA LEU A 253 -1.82 10.45 10.21
C LEU A 253 -1.25 10.42 11.62
N THR A 254 0.03 10.71 11.75
CA THR A 254 0.74 10.82 13.03
C THR A 254 1.07 12.28 13.28
N ALA A 255 0.68 12.80 14.45
CA ALA A 255 0.96 14.17 14.86
C ALA A 255 1.62 14.18 16.23
N GLY A 256 2.87 14.66 16.26
CA GLY A 256 3.63 14.90 17.47
C GLY A 256 3.30 16.27 18.03
N ARG A 257 4.18 16.82 18.85
CA ARG A 257 3.95 18.11 19.49
C ARG A 257 4.13 19.29 18.54
N ASP A 258 5.15 19.23 17.68
CA ASP A 258 5.51 20.35 16.81
C ASP A 258 4.83 20.31 15.44
N GLY A 259 4.06 19.25 15.17
CA GLY A 259 3.20 19.16 14.00
C GLY A 259 3.00 17.74 13.49
N THR A 260 2.69 17.62 12.20
CA THR A 260 2.60 16.33 11.50
C THR A 260 3.97 15.68 11.50
N LEU A 261 4.02 14.42 11.90
CA LEU A 261 5.20 13.58 11.76
C LEU A 261 5.16 12.86 10.41
N ALA A 262 4.03 12.22 10.08
CA ALA A 262 3.84 11.52 8.82
C ALA A 262 2.35 11.27 8.52
N ILE A 263 2.03 11.09 7.24
CA ILE A 263 0.83 10.37 6.80
C ILE A 263 1.25 9.01 6.24
N LEU A 264 0.83 7.94 6.90
CA LEU A 264 1.27 6.59 6.64
C LEU A 264 0.22 5.85 5.82
N ARG A 265 0.65 5.25 4.73
CA ARG A 265 -0.17 4.30 3.96
C ARG A 265 -0.14 2.94 4.65
N GLN A 266 -1.14 2.12 4.33
CA GLN A 266 -1.24 0.75 4.79
C GLN A 266 0.04 -0.04 4.45
N ASN A 267 0.43 -0.96 5.33
CA ASN A 267 1.53 -1.89 5.08
C ASN A 267 1.32 -2.65 3.74
N PRO A 268 2.38 -2.97 2.99
CA PRO A 268 2.26 -3.70 1.72
C PRO A 268 1.55 -5.05 1.89
N THR A 269 0.79 -5.44 0.87
CA THR A 269 0.12 -6.74 0.81
C THR A 269 0.74 -7.62 -0.26
N LEU A 270 0.94 -8.90 0.05
CA LEU A 270 1.49 -9.91 -0.84
C LEU A 270 0.48 -11.04 -1.02
N TYR A 271 0.51 -11.59 -2.23
CA TYR A 271 -0.10 -12.86 -2.56
C TYR A 271 0.97 -13.73 -3.20
N VAL A 272 1.10 -14.97 -2.76
CA VAL A 272 2.06 -15.92 -3.32
C VAL A 272 1.31 -16.93 -4.16
N LEU A 273 1.68 -17.05 -5.42
CA LEU A 273 1.18 -18.07 -6.33
C LEU A 273 2.23 -19.16 -6.46
N ASN A 274 1.88 -20.40 -6.11
CA ASN A 274 2.73 -21.54 -6.43
C ASN A 274 2.47 -21.97 -7.88
N ALA A 275 3.40 -21.64 -8.77
CA ALA A 275 3.46 -22.03 -10.17
C ALA A 275 4.73 -22.85 -10.47
N SER A 276 5.26 -23.56 -9.47
CA SER A 276 6.38 -24.48 -9.62
C SER A 276 5.85 -25.90 -9.87
N PRO A 277 6.04 -26.47 -11.08
CA PRO A 277 5.36 -27.69 -11.52
C PRO A 277 5.79 -28.98 -10.81
N ASP A 278 6.99 -29.01 -10.23
CA ASP A 278 7.51 -30.16 -9.48
C ASP A 278 7.58 -29.90 -7.97
N ALA A 279 7.17 -28.71 -7.52
CA ALA A 279 7.10 -28.41 -6.10
C ALA A 279 5.98 -29.24 -5.43
N PRO A 280 6.24 -29.84 -4.25
CA PRO A 280 5.17 -30.29 -3.38
C PRO A 280 4.35 -29.07 -2.91
N PRO A 281 3.23 -29.26 -2.17
CA PRO A 281 2.65 -28.18 -1.40
C PRO A 281 3.74 -27.49 -0.56
N LEU A 282 3.77 -26.16 -0.61
CA LEU A 282 4.85 -25.36 -0.02
C LEU A 282 4.40 -24.64 1.24
N ASP A 283 5.17 -24.78 2.31
CA ASP A 283 5.09 -23.88 3.45
C ASP A 283 6.04 -22.71 3.18
N LEU A 284 5.59 -21.48 3.44
CA LEU A 284 6.37 -20.27 3.23
C LEU A 284 6.69 -19.61 4.56
N PHE A 285 7.98 -19.37 4.80
CA PHE A 285 8.48 -18.71 6.00
C PHE A 285 9.23 -17.42 5.69
N SER A 286 9.19 -16.50 6.65
CA SER A 286 10.14 -15.39 6.74
C SER A 286 10.73 -15.39 8.15
N SER A 287 12.03 -15.68 8.25
CA SER A 287 12.63 -16.04 9.54
C SER A 287 11.82 -17.20 10.17
N ASP A 288 11.48 -17.13 11.45
CA ASP A 288 10.71 -18.18 12.14
C ASP A 288 9.18 -18.07 11.99
N ARG A 289 8.69 -17.02 11.31
CA ARG A 289 7.25 -16.82 11.10
C ARG A 289 6.79 -17.52 9.83
N GLU A 290 5.84 -18.44 10.00
CA GLU A 290 5.08 -18.98 8.87
C GLU A 290 4.15 -17.90 8.29
N LEU A 291 4.19 -17.76 6.98
CA LEU A 291 3.35 -16.85 6.21
C LEU A 291 2.25 -17.59 5.46
N THR A 292 2.50 -18.81 4.99
CA THR A 292 1.50 -19.64 4.31
C THR A 292 1.79 -21.10 4.56
N ASP A 293 0.75 -21.86 4.89
CA ASP A 293 0.79 -23.30 5.15
C ASP A 293 0.30 -24.06 3.89
N ALA A 294 1.04 -25.10 3.50
CA ALA A 294 0.67 -26.11 2.53
C ALA A 294 0.15 -25.58 1.17
N LEU A 295 0.76 -24.55 0.58
CA LEU A 295 0.32 -23.93 -0.68
C LEU A 295 0.52 -24.88 -1.89
N PRO A 296 -0.55 -25.51 -2.43
CA PRO A 296 -0.39 -26.46 -3.53
C PRO A 296 -0.11 -25.74 -4.86
N TYR A 297 0.40 -26.49 -5.84
CA TYR A 297 0.55 -26.01 -7.20
C TYR A 297 -0.77 -25.42 -7.75
N GLY A 298 -0.67 -24.28 -8.42
CA GLY A 298 -1.79 -23.54 -9.00
C GLY A 298 -2.58 -22.68 -8.02
N ALA A 299 -2.31 -22.76 -6.71
CA ALA A 299 -3.04 -22.00 -5.70
C ALA A 299 -2.38 -20.68 -5.34
N LEU A 300 -3.22 -19.73 -4.94
CA LEU A 300 -2.84 -18.42 -4.43
C LEU A 300 -2.98 -18.43 -2.90
N SER A 301 -2.00 -17.87 -2.20
CA SER A 301 -2.08 -17.67 -0.76
C SER A 301 -3.24 -16.74 -0.39
N SER A 302 -3.62 -16.74 0.89
CA SER A 302 -4.36 -15.63 1.47
C SER A 302 -3.55 -14.33 1.39
N SER A 303 -4.20 -13.20 1.61
CA SER A 303 -3.51 -11.90 1.65
C SER A 303 -2.56 -11.83 2.84
N LEU A 304 -1.29 -11.60 2.57
CA LEU A 304 -0.25 -11.45 3.58
C LEU A 304 0.11 -9.97 3.69
N GLN A 305 -0.21 -9.34 4.81
CA GLN A 305 0.24 -7.97 5.06
C GLN A 305 1.46 -7.98 5.97
N VAL A 306 2.52 -7.28 5.56
CA VAL A 306 3.80 -7.26 6.26
C VAL A 306 4.30 -5.83 6.37
N PRO A 307 5.12 -5.49 7.38
CA PRO A 307 5.79 -4.20 7.44
C PRO A 307 6.57 -3.88 6.13
N PRO A 308 6.74 -2.61 5.74
CA PRO A 308 7.57 -2.25 4.61
C PRO A 308 9.02 -2.71 4.80
N GLY A 309 9.66 -3.17 3.73
CA GLY A 309 11.03 -3.67 3.81
C GLY A 309 11.31 -4.80 2.82
N THR A 310 12.48 -5.40 2.96
CA THR A 310 12.93 -6.56 2.17
C THR A 310 12.87 -7.81 3.03
N TYR A 311 12.37 -8.89 2.46
CA TYR A 311 12.20 -10.16 3.16
C TYR A 311 12.94 -11.29 2.43
N VAL A 312 13.56 -12.17 3.21
CA VAL A 312 13.99 -13.48 2.73
C VAL A 312 12.82 -14.43 2.93
N LEU A 313 12.40 -15.06 1.84
CA LEU A 313 11.31 -16.02 1.76
C LEU A 313 11.91 -17.42 1.60
N ASP A 314 11.71 -18.26 2.60
CA ASP A 314 12.14 -19.64 2.61
C ASP A 314 10.94 -20.54 2.32
N PHE A 315 11.05 -21.35 1.26
CA PHE A 315 10.04 -22.31 0.85
C PHE A 315 10.44 -23.70 1.33
N PHE A 316 9.54 -24.36 2.05
CA PHE A 316 9.71 -25.73 2.52
C PHE A 316 8.67 -26.64 1.88
N ALA A 317 9.01 -27.92 1.74
CA ALA A 317 7.98 -28.92 1.47
C ALA A 317 7.06 -29.01 2.69
N SER A 318 5.76 -29.06 2.46
CA SER A 318 4.78 -28.96 3.54
C SER A 318 4.89 -30.08 4.56
N THR A 319 4.87 -29.70 5.84
CA THR A 319 4.85 -30.65 6.96
C THR A 319 3.78 -30.26 7.98
N PRO A 320 3.18 -31.22 8.72
CA PRO A 320 2.16 -30.88 9.71
C PRO A 320 2.67 -29.94 10.80
N GLY A 321 1.97 -28.82 11.01
CA GLY A 321 2.28 -27.82 12.04
C GLY A 321 2.71 -26.49 11.43
N ASN A 322 3.08 -25.53 12.26
CA ASN A 322 3.46 -24.17 11.85
C ASN A 322 4.88 -23.78 12.29
N ALA A 323 5.64 -24.74 12.81
CA ALA A 323 7.02 -24.53 13.23
C ALA A 323 7.94 -24.60 12.02
N ARG A 324 8.85 -23.64 11.91
CA ARG A 324 9.85 -23.64 10.84
C ARG A 324 10.67 -24.95 10.86
N PRO A 325 10.77 -25.67 9.74
CA PRO A 325 11.63 -26.86 9.67
C PRO A 325 13.10 -26.53 9.97
N ALA A 326 13.80 -27.49 10.59
CA ALA A 326 15.23 -27.37 10.90
C ALA A 326 16.14 -27.66 9.69
N ASP A 327 15.63 -28.42 8.72
CA ASP A 327 16.33 -28.70 7.47
C ASP A 327 16.46 -27.44 6.60
N ALA A 328 17.26 -27.51 5.53
CA ALA A 328 17.35 -26.42 4.58
C ALA A 328 16.03 -26.29 3.78
N PRO A 329 15.60 -25.06 3.43
CA PRO A 329 14.46 -24.86 2.54
C PRO A 329 14.73 -25.47 1.16
N VAL A 330 13.66 -25.91 0.49
CA VAL A 330 13.74 -26.43 -0.90
C VAL A 330 14.05 -25.32 -1.89
N ALA A 331 13.70 -24.07 -1.55
CA ALA A 331 14.14 -22.88 -2.25
C ALA A 331 14.14 -21.66 -1.32
N THR A 332 15.01 -20.69 -1.60
CA THR A 332 15.03 -19.40 -0.91
C THR A 332 15.03 -18.28 -1.96
N ALA A 333 14.25 -17.23 -1.73
CA ALA A 333 14.23 -16.04 -2.56
C ALA A 333 14.16 -14.77 -1.71
N THR A 334 14.58 -13.64 -2.27
CA THR A 334 14.50 -12.34 -1.61
C THR A 334 13.50 -11.45 -2.34
N THR A 335 12.59 -10.82 -1.61
CA THR A 335 11.64 -9.87 -2.19
C THR A 335 12.35 -8.59 -2.65
N PRO A 336 11.76 -7.80 -3.56
CA PRO A 336 12.16 -6.39 -3.67
C PRO A 336 11.84 -5.66 -2.35
N VAL A 337 12.25 -4.40 -2.23
CA VAL A 337 11.76 -3.51 -1.16
C VAL A 337 10.24 -3.35 -1.35
N LEU A 338 9.49 -3.81 -0.36
CA LEU A 338 8.04 -3.72 -0.32
C LEU A 338 7.62 -2.35 0.21
N VAL A 339 6.81 -1.63 -0.55
CA VAL A 339 6.48 -0.22 -0.31
C VAL A 339 5.08 -0.08 0.28
N PRO A 340 4.85 0.82 1.25
CA PRO A 340 3.50 1.08 1.78
C PRO A 340 2.48 1.38 0.68
N GLY A 341 1.29 0.80 0.82
CA GLY A 341 0.16 0.95 -0.11
C GLY A 341 0.24 0.07 -1.36
N GLU A 342 1.35 -0.62 -1.60
CA GLU A 342 1.50 -1.50 -2.76
C GLU A 342 0.96 -2.90 -2.49
N ARG A 343 0.54 -3.55 -3.59
CA ARG A 343 0.10 -4.95 -3.60
C ARG A 343 0.94 -5.73 -4.60
N TYR A 344 1.42 -6.88 -4.19
CA TYR A 344 2.35 -7.70 -4.97
C TYR A 344 1.77 -9.10 -5.21
N LEU A 345 1.88 -9.58 -6.45
CA LEU A 345 1.83 -10.99 -6.78
C LEU A 345 3.28 -11.52 -6.80
N MET A 346 3.58 -12.49 -5.95
CA MET A 346 4.85 -13.21 -5.94
C MET A 346 4.63 -14.57 -6.61
N VAL A 347 5.13 -14.75 -7.83
CA VAL A 347 4.97 -16.00 -8.57
C VAL A 347 6.18 -16.89 -8.29
N ALA A 348 6.01 -17.92 -7.48
CA ALA A 348 7.01 -18.97 -7.27
C ALA A 348 6.95 -19.92 -8.46
N THR A 349 8.02 -20.01 -9.26
CA THR A 349 8.00 -20.69 -10.56
C THR A 349 9.36 -21.29 -10.92
N GLY A 350 9.45 -22.07 -11.99
CA GLY A 350 10.61 -22.90 -12.31
C GLY A 350 10.60 -24.21 -11.53
N TYR A 351 11.56 -25.08 -11.83
CA TYR A 351 11.64 -26.41 -11.23
C TYR A 351 12.60 -26.45 -10.03
N LEU A 352 12.21 -27.14 -8.96
CA LEU A 352 13.14 -27.51 -7.88
C LEU A 352 14.22 -28.48 -8.39
N SER A 353 13.85 -29.37 -9.31
CA SER A 353 14.73 -30.32 -9.99
C SER A 353 14.49 -30.25 -11.50
N PRO A 354 15.16 -29.33 -12.22
CA PRO A 354 14.96 -29.14 -13.66
C PRO A 354 15.07 -30.44 -14.46
N PRO A 355 14.05 -30.79 -15.29
CA PRO A 355 14.02 -32.05 -16.03
C PRO A 355 14.99 -32.10 -17.22
N GLY A 356 15.63 -30.99 -17.55
CA GLY A 356 16.59 -30.89 -18.65
C GLY A 356 17.26 -29.51 -18.70
N PRO A 357 18.24 -29.32 -19.61
CA PRO A 357 19.01 -28.07 -19.70
C PRO A 357 18.21 -26.87 -20.23
N SER A 358 17.03 -27.10 -20.82
CA SER A 358 16.09 -26.06 -21.26
C SER A 358 15.23 -25.51 -20.12
N ALA A 359 15.02 -26.29 -19.07
CA ALA A 359 14.18 -25.92 -17.94
C ALA A 359 14.98 -25.08 -16.93
N SER A 360 14.41 -23.95 -16.50
CA SER A 360 15.03 -23.10 -15.51
C SER A 360 14.74 -23.58 -14.08
N ALA A 361 15.72 -23.40 -13.20
CA ALA A 361 15.57 -23.66 -11.77
C ALA A 361 14.55 -22.70 -11.12
N PHE A 362 14.07 -23.10 -9.95
CA PHE A 362 13.13 -22.33 -9.16
C PHE A 362 13.58 -20.87 -8.96
N THR A 363 12.63 -19.95 -9.08
CA THR A 363 12.80 -18.52 -8.85
C THR A 363 11.49 -17.89 -8.36
N LEU A 364 11.59 -16.69 -7.81
CA LEU A 364 10.45 -15.87 -7.42
C LEU A 364 10.36 -14.65 -8.34
N LEU A 365 9.22 -14.50 -9.01
CA LEU A 365 8.90 -13.33 -9.84
C LEU A 365 7.97 -12.37 -9.09
N PRO A 366 8.47 -11.24 -8.56
CA PRO A 366 7.65 -10.23 -7.92
C PRO A 366 6.99 -9.29 -8.94
N LEU A 367 5.67 -9.09 -8.83
CA LEU A 367 4.89 -8.22 -9.70
C LEU A 367 3.99 -7.31 -8.87
N THR A 368 4.23 -6.00 -8.93
CA THR A 368 3.30 -4.99 -8.39
C THR A 368 2.01 -4.93 -9.23
N GLU A 369 0.84 -4.87 -8.60
CA GLU A 369 -0.47 -4.89 -9.26
C GLU A 369 -0.64 -3.79 -10.32
N ARG A 370 -0.75 -2.53 -9.88
CA ARG A 370 -0.86 -1.26 -10.65
C ARG A 370 -1.41 -1.33 -12.09
N PHE A 371 -2.44 -2.12 -12.34
CA PHE A 371 -3.17 -2.01 -13.59
C PHE A 371 -3.75 -0.60 -13.74
N ALA A 372 -3.87 -0.13 -14.98
CA ALA A 372 -4.60 1.09 -15.26
C ALA A 372 -6.09 0.93 -14.91
N ASN A 373 -6.73 2.03 -14.51
CA ASN A 373 -8.19 2.06 -14.37
C ASN A 373 -8.82 2.06 -15.78
N ASP A 374 -9.65 1.06 -16.05
CA ASP A 374 -10.35 0.90 -17.31
C ASP A 374 -11.72 0.24 -17.06
N PRO A 375 -12.80 1.03 -16.90
CA PRO A 375 -14.12 0.48 -16.58
C PRO A 375 -14.78 -0.25 -17.75
N THR A 376 -14.18 -0.21 -18.95
CA THR A 376 -14.79 -0.74 -20.18
C THR A 376 -14.17 -2.06 -20.64
N ASN A 377 -12.93 -2.32 -20.24
CA ASN A 377 -12.17 -3.47 -20.70
C ASN A 377 -11.66 -4.33 -19.54
N LEU A 378 -11.26 -5.55 -19.86
CA LEU A 378 -10.33 -6.31 -19.04
C LEU A 378 -8.92 -5.72 -19.24
N ARG A 379 -8.17 -5.49 -18.16
CA ARG A 379 -6.72 -5.25 -18.22
C ARG A 379 -5.98 -6.55 -17.95
N LEU A 380 -5.35 -7.12 -18.97
CA LEU A 380 -4.62 -8.38 -18.86
C LEU A 380 -3.11 -8.15 -18.90
N ARG A 381 -2.38 -8.73 -17.94
CA ARG A 381 -0.92 -8.84 -17.95
C ARG A 381 -0.54 -10.28 -18.16
N TRP A 382 0.16 -10.58 -19.24
CA TRP A 382 0.73 -11.90 -19.43
C TRP A 382 1.96 -12.05 -18.53
N VAL A 383 2.04 -13.18 -17.82
CA VAL A 383 3.19 -13.57 -17.02
C VAL A 383 3.71 -14.89 -17.56
N HIS A 384 4.98 -14.90 -17.96
CA HIS A 384 5.65 -16.09 -18.45
C HIS A 384 6.37 -16.81 -17.31
N ALA A 385 5.73 -17.84 -16.78
CA ALA A 385 6.19 -18.69 -15.69
C ALA A 385 6.39 -20.16 -16.14
N ALA A 386 6.37 -20.44 -17.45
CA ALA A 386 6.65 -21.78 -17.97
C ALA A 386 8.14 -21.88 -18.32
N SER A 387 8.88 -22.55 -17.45
CA SER A 387 10.34 -22.55 -17.45
C SER A 387 10.96 -23.50 -18.46
N ASP A 388 10.20 -24.48 -18.98
CA ASP A 388 10.62 -25.39 -20.05
C ASP A 388 10.10 -24.95 -21.42
N THR A 389 9.97 -23.65 -21.62
CA THR A 389 9.68 -23.04 -22.92
C THR A 389 10.61 -21.85 -23.20
N PRO A 390 10.93 -21.56 -24.47
CA PRO A 390 11.71 -20.38 -24.84
C PRO A 390 10.94 -19.09 -24.56
N THR A 391 11.56 -17.95 -24.89
CA THR A 391 10.85 -16.67 -25.01
C THR A 391 9.62 -16.83 -25.92
N VAL A 392 8.49 -16.29 -25.47
CA VAL A 392 7.19 -16.45 -26.14
C VAL A 392 6.62 -15.13 -26.65
N ASP A 393 5.87 -15.23 -27.74
CA ASP A 393 4.92 -14.22 -28.19
C ASP A 393 3.51 -14.73 -27.95
N VAL A 394 2.64 -13.83 -27.48
CA VAL A 394 1.26 -14.14 -27.13
C VAL A 394 0.31 -13.11 -27.71
N GLY A 395 -0.75 -13.59 -28.35
CA GLY A 395 -1.76 -12.71 -28.88
C GLY A 395 -2.99 -13.44 -29.41
N PRO A 396 -4.04 -12.69 -29.77
CA PRO A 396 -5.22 -13.24 -30.42
C PRO A 396 -4.85 -13.99 -31.70
N LEU A 397 -5.58 -15.07 -31.97
CA LEU A 397 -5.47 -15.80 -33.23
C LEU A 397 -6.15 -15.02 -34.37
N GLY A 398 -5.44 -14.86 -35.48
CA GLY A 398 -6.00 -14.36 -36.73
C GLY A 398 -6.88 -15.41 -37.44
N SER A 399 -7.43 -15.05 -38.60
CA SER A 399 -8.27 -15.94 -39.42
C SER A 399 -7.58 -17.25 -39.83
N GLU A 400 -6.25 -17.24 -39.95
CA GLU A 400 -5.42 -18.42 -40.26
C GLU A 400 -5.04 -19.24 -39.01
N ARG A 401 -5.61 -18.94 -37.83
CA ARG A 401 -5.23 -19.53 -36.53
C ARG A 401 -3.75 -19.36 -36.18
N ARG A 402 -3.12 -18.28 -36.66
CA ARG A 402 -1.76 -17.86 -36.31
C ARG A 402 -1.80 -16.66 -35.37
N VAL A 403 -0.80 -16.54 -34.52
CA VAL A 403 -0.63 -15.34 -33.69
C VAL A 403 -0.17 -14.18 -34.58
N LEU A 404 -0.95 -13.11 -34.60
CA LEU A 404 -0.73 -11.96 -35.48
C LEU A 404 0.63 -11.30 -35.20
N PRO A 405 1.41 -10.84 -36.22
CA PRO A 405 2.73 -10.25 -36.00
C PRO A 405 2.78 -9.04 -35.07
N ASP A 406 1.68 -8.28 -35.00
CA ASP A 406 1.44 -7.16 -34.08
C ASP A 406 0.84 -7.62 -32.74
N ALA A 407 1.08 -8.88 -32.37
CA ALA A 407 0.62 -9.43 -31.09
C ALA A 407 1.01 -8.49 -29.94
N PRO A 408 0.13 -8.31 -28.96
CA PRO A 408 0.33 -7.33 -27.91
C PRO A 408 1.45 -7.71 -26.92
N PHE A 409 1.83 -8.98 -26.89
CA PHE A 409 2.85 -9.50 -25.99
C PHE A 409 3.95 -10.14 -26.83
N LEU A 410 5.04 -9.40 -27.05
CA LEU A 410 6.18 -9.85 -27.87
C LEU A 410 7.41 -10.02 -26.99
N GLY A 411 8.16 -11.09 -27.27
CA GLY A 411 9.47 -11.34 -26.70
C GLY A 411 9.45 -11.49 -25.19
N VAL A 412 8.46 -12.16 -24.61
CA VAL A 412 8.34 -12.33 -23.15
C VAL A 412 9.23 -13.51 -22.72
N PRO A 413 10.37 -13.30 -22.02
CA PRO A 413 11.21 -14.39 -21.52
C PRO A 413 10.62 -15.05 -20.26
N PHE A 414 11.13 -16.22 -19.89
CA PHE A 414 10.80 -16.84 -18.60
C PHE A 414 11.06 -15.89 -17.43
N ALA A 415 10.25 -16.01 -16.38
CA ALA A 415 10.27 -15.19 -15.18
C ALA A 415 10.14 -13.69 -15.50
N SER A 416 9.20 -13.35 -16.39
CA SER A 416 8.88 -11.97 -16.72
C SER A 416 7.39 -11.75 -16.98
N ALA A 417 6.99 -10.49 -17.05
CA ALA A 417 5.61 -10.10 -17.34
C ALA A 417 5.55 -8.92 -18.29
N THR A 418 4.43 -8.76 -18.97
CA THR A 418 4.16 -7.64 -19.85
C THR A 418 3.90 -6.34 -19.06
N ALA A 419 3.78 -5.23 -19.79
CA ALA A 419 3.63 -3.88 -19.24
C ALA A 419 2.64 -3.79 -18.07
N GLN A 420 3.02 -2.98 -17.08
CA GLN A 420 2.35 -2.92 -15.78
C GLN A 420 0.89 -2.45 -15.85
N ASP A 421 0.58 -1.54 -16.76
CA ASP A 421 -0.78 -1.02 -16.89
C ASP A 421 -1.77 -2.08 -17.43
N GLY A 422 -1.28 -3.22 -17.89
CA GLY A 422 -2.04 -4.28 -18.55
C GLY A 422 -2.50 -3.89 -19.96
N LEU A 423 -2.67 -4.87 -20.83
CA LEU A 423 -3.27 -4.65 -22.14
C LEU A 423 -4.80 -4.61 -22.00
N PRO A 424 -5.50 -3.60 -22.55
CA PRO A 424 -6.96 -3.62 -22.62
C PRO A 424 -7.43 -4.68 -23.62
N LEU A 425 -8.25 -5.62 -23.14
CA LEU A 425 -9.00 -6.56 -23.95
C LEU A 425 -10.48 -6.18 -23.93
N PRO A 426 -11.08 -5.84 -25.09
CA PRO A 426 -12.49 -5.48 -25.18
C PRO A 426 -13.41 -6.55 -24.61
N SER A 427 -14.39 -6.10 -23.82
CA SER A 427 -15.46 -6.94 -23.29
C SER A 427 -16.53 -7.25 -24.35
N GLY A 428 -17.36 -8.27 -24.09
CA GLY A 428 -18.51 -8.60 -24.95
C GLY A 428 -18.27 -9.72 -25.97
N GLY A 429 -17.19 -10.49 -25.83
CA GLY A 429 -16.91 -11.65 -26.66
C GLY A 429 -15.91 -12.60 -26.03
N THR A 430 -15.55 -13.63 -26.78
CA THR A 430 -14.47 -14.54 -26.41
C THR A 430 -13.26 -14.26 -27.30
N VAL A 431 -12.07 -14.26 -26.70
CA VAL A 431 -10.80 -14.22 -27.41
C VAL A 431 -10.04 -15.50 -27.17
N THR A 432 -9.46 -16.08 -28.23
CA THR A 432 -8.50 -17.18 -28.09
C THR A 432 -7.10 -16.62 -28.24
N LEU A 433 -6.30 -16.72 -27.19
CA LEU A 433 -4.88 -16.37 -27.18
C LEU A 433 -4.07 -17.57 -27.62
N GLY A 434 -3.17 -17.38 -28.58
CA GLY A 434 -2.14 -18.35 -28.93
C GLY A 434 -0.80 -17.98 -28.30
N VAL A 435 -0.04 -18.99 -27.91
CA VAL A 435 1.33 -18.86 -27.39
C VAL A 435 2.29 -19.52 -28.39
N VAL A 436 3.31 -18.79 -28.83
CA VAL A 436 4.27 -19.26 -29.85
C VAL A 436 5.70 -18.90 -29.42
N PRO A 437 6.74 -19.65 -29.82
CA PRO A 437 8.12 -19.22 -29.64
C PRO A 437 8.36 -17.90 -30.39
N SER A 438 9.00 -16.91 -29.77
CA SER A 438 9.22 -15.59 -30.40
C SER A 438 10.02 -15.66 -31.70
N ASN A 439 10.81 -16.72 -31.92
CA ASN A 439 11.58 -16.95 -33.13
C ASN A 439 10.88 -17.85 -34.18
N ASP A 440 9.64 -18.29 -33.93
CA ASP A 440 8.89 -19.15 -34.86
C ASP A 440 8.31 -18.31 -36.01
N ALA A 441 8.97 -18.39 -37.18
CA ALA A 441 8.56 -17.68 -38.39
C ALA A 441 7.12 -18.03 -38.84
N ASN A 442 6.63 -19.22 -38.50
CA ASN A 442 5.28 -19.65 -38.87
C ASN A 442 4.22 -19.13 -37.89
N ARG A 443 4.59 -18.66 -36.68
CA ARG A 443 3.64 -18.13 -35.69
C ARG A 443 2.48 -19.09 -35.38
N SER A 444 2.70 -20.40 -35.56
CA SER A 444 1.70 -21.43 -35.26
C SER A 444 1.66 -21.61 -33.74
N PRO A 445 0.50 -21.44 -33.08
CA PRO A 445 0.43 -21.57 -31.64
C PRO A 445 0.80 -23.00 -31.21
N ARG A 446 1.62 -23.09 -30.15
CA ARG A 446 1.97 -24.35 -29.47
C ARG A 446 1.00 -24.64 -28.34
N ALA A 447 0.42 -23.60 -27.75
CA ALA A 447 -0.69 -23.66 -26.81
C ALA A 447 -1.71 -22.57 -27.12
N THR A 448 -2.97 -22.81 -26.77
CA THR A 448 -4.08 -21.88 -26.93
C THR A 448 -4.93 -21.81 -25.67
N PHE A 449 -5.41 -20.61 -25.34
CA PHE A 449 -6.25 -20.36 -24.17
C PHE A 449 -7.42 -19.48 -24.56
N LYS A 450 -8.62 -19.89 -24.17
CA LYS A 450 -9.85 -19.15 -24.42
C LYS A 450 -10.20 -18.30 -23.20
N LEU A 451 -10.43 -17.02 -23.43
CA LEU A 451 -10.78 -16.06 -22.40
C LEU A 451 -12.09 -15.34 -22.76
N THR A 452 -12.86 -14.97 -21.74
CA THR A 452 -14.06 -14.15 -21.89
C THR A 452 -13.87 -12.85 -21.11
N PRO A 453 -13.26 -11.81 -21.72
CA PRO A 453 -13.00 -10.53 -21.07
C PRO A 453 -14.25 -9.91 -20.45
N GLN A 454 -14.14 -9.49 -19.18
CA GLN A 454 -15.17 -8.77 -18.46
C GLN A 454 -14.76 -7.30 -18.26
N PRO A 455 -15.69 -6.34 -18.33
CA PRO A 455 -15.37 -4.94 -18.07
C PRO A 455 -14.93 -4.74 -16.61
N ASP A 456 -14.09 -3.74 -16.36
CA ASP A 456 -13.58 -3.40 -15.02
C ASP A 456 -12.93 -4.59 -14.31
N THR A 457 -12.25 -5.45 -15.07
CA THR A 457 -11.46 -6.55 -14.51
C THR A 457 -9.97 -6.37 -14.75
N ARG A 458 -9.17 -6.86 -13.81
CA ARG A 458 -7.71 -6.75 -13.78
C ARG A 458 -7.14 -8.14 -13.51
N VAL A 459 -6.38 -8.69 -14.45
CA VAL A 459 -5.96 -10.10 -14.40
C VAL A 459 -4.48 -10.25 -14.75
N PHE A 460 -3.75 -10.95 -13.88
CA PHE A 460 -2.49 -11.59 -14.27
C PHE A 460 -2.80 -12.95 -14.90
N ALA A 461 -2.40 -13.14 -16.15
CA ALA A 461 -2.52 -14.39 -16.86
C ALA A 461 -1.16 -15.12 -16.80
N VAL A 462 -1.01 -15.98 -15.80
CA VAL A 462 0.23 -16.68 -15.48
C VAL A 462 0.30 -18.02 -16.19
N SER A 463 1.12 -18.10 -17.23
CA SER A 463 1.37 -19.34 -17.97
C SER A 463 2.47 -20.14 -17.30
N THR A 464 2.21 -21.42 -17.00
CA THR A 464 3.14 -22.32 -16.28
C THR A 464 3.15 -23.70 -16.95
N ASP A 465 4.25 -24.43 -16.78
CA ASP A 465 4.32 -25.84 -17.15
C ASP A 465 3.33 -26.65 -16.30
N LEU A 466 2.66 -27.63 -16.88
CA LEU A 466 1.78 -28.54 -16.15
C LEU A 466 2.60 -29.57 -15.35
N PRO A 467 2.22 -29.89 -14.10
CA PRO A 467 2.88 -30.94 -13.32
C PRO A 467 2.91 -32.27 -14.08
N GLY A 468 4.09 -32.88 -14.17
CA GLY A 468 4.30 -34.14 -14.88
C GLY A 468 4.32 -34.04 -16.40
N ALA A 469 4.33 -32.83 -16.98
CA ALA A 469 4.52 -32.63 -18.41
C ALA A 469 5.83 -33.26 -18.90
N ALA A 470 5.82 -33.82 -20.11
CA ALA A 470 7.05 -34.29 -20.73
C ALA A 470 7.93 -33.10 -21.13
N PRO A 471 9.27 -33.21 -21.04
CA PRO A 471 10.16 -32.12 -21.40
C PRO A 471 9.92 -31.62 -22.84
N GLY A 472 9.75 -30.31 -22.99
CA GLY A 472 9.49 -29.64 -24.25
C GLY A 472 8.11 -29.92 -24.86
N ALA A 473 7.15 -30.48 -24.11
CA ALA A 473 5.82 -30.80 -24.63
C ALA A 473 4.91 -29.59 -24.86
N TRP A 474 5.21 -28.45 -24.23
CA TRP A 474 4.33 -27.26 -24.20
C TRP A 474 2.94 -27.56 -23.62
N ASP A 475 2.87 -28.50 -22.67
CA ASP A 475 1.69 -28.73 -21.85
C ASP A 475 1.60 -27.63 -20.80
N LEU A 476 1.04 -26.51 -21.23
CA LEU A 476 0.91 -25.30 -20.43
C LEU A 476 -0.45 -25.22 -19.75
N GLN A 477 -0.46 -24.69 -18.53
CA GLN A 477 -1.66 -24.24 -17.84
C GLN A 477 -1.63 -22.71 -17.72
N LEU A 478 -2.80 -22.08 -17.86
CA LEU A 478 -2.95 -20.64 -17.63
C LEU A 478 -3.71 -20.40 -16.33
N LEU A 479 -3.04 -19.83 -15.34
CA LEU A 479 -3.61 -19.42 -14.07
C LEU A 479 -4.00 -17.94 -14.16
N LEU A 480 -5.28 -17.64 -14.00
CA LEU A 480 -5.80 -16.28 -13.99
C LEU A 480 -5.93 -15.80 -12.55
N VAL A 481 -5.04 -14.89 -12.15
CA VAL A 481 -5.14 -14.20 -10.86
C VAL A 481 -5.94 -12.91 -11.06
N ASP A 482 -7.16 -12.88 -10.54
CA ASP A 482 -8.07 -11.73 -10.60
C ASP A 482 -7.83 -10.80 -9.42
N THR A 483 -7.41 -9.56 -9.72
CA THR A 483 -7.10 -8.52 -8.73
C THR A 483 -8.22 -7.48 -8.57
N SER A 484 -9.36 -7.72 -9.23
CA SER A 484 -10.47 -6.76 -9.30
C SER A 484 -11.14 -6.55 -7.95
N ARG A 485 -11.09 -7.56 -7.08
CA ARG A 485 -11.66 -7.55 -5.72
C ARG A 485 -10.65 -8.09 -4.71
N THR A 486 -10.83 -7.75 -3.45
CA THR A 486 -10.04 -8.30 -2.33
C THR A 486 -10.93 -9.23 -1.51
N PRO A 487 -10.46 -10.44 -1.14
CA PRO A 487 -9.17 -11.04 -1.51
C PRO A 487 -9.07 -11.36 -3.01
N TRP A 488 -7.84 -11.39 -3.54
CA TRP A 488 -7.59 -11.85 -4.91
C TRP A 488 -7.95 -13.32 -5.04
N THR A 489 -8.35 -13.73 -6.24
CA THR A 489 -8.70 -15.12 -6.54
C THR A 489 -7.84 -15.64 -7.68
N VAL A 490 -7.68 -16.96 -7.75
CA VAL A 490 -7.03 -17.65 -8.86
C VAL A 490 -7.98 -18.67 -9.46
N SER A 491 -7.96 -18.79 -10.78
CA SER A 491 -8.65 -19.87 -11.51
C SER A 491 -7.74 -20.44 -12.59
N ALA A 492 -7.84 -21.74 -12.83
CA ALA A 492 -7.13 -22.39 -13.93
C ALA A 492 -7.98 -22.36 -15.20
N GLN A 493 -7.39 -21.92 -16.30
CA GLN A 493 -7.95 -22.10 -17.63
C GLN A 493 -7.29 -23.31 -18.29
N PRO A 494 -8.07 -24.32 -18.72
CA PRO A 494 -7.53 -25.45 -19.44
C PRO A 494 -7.03 -24.99 -20.81
N ARG A 495 -5.99 -25.67 -21.29
CA ARG A 495 -5.54 -25.57 -22.68
C ARG A 495 -6.67 -25.99 -23.62
N GLU A 496 -6.86 -25.26 -24.72
CA GLU A 496 -7.68 -25.75 -25.82
C GLU A 496 -6.87 -26.71 -26.72
N PRO A 497 -7.48 -27.82 -27.17
CA PRO A 497 -6.81 -28.80 -28.04
C PRO A 497 -6.48 -28.27 -29.43
#